data_AF-A0A521HQM6-F1
#
_entry.id   AF-A0A521HQM6-F1
#
_cell.length_a   1.000
_cell.length_b   1.000
_cell.length_c   1.000
_cell.angle_alpha   90.00
_cell.angle_beta   90.00
_cell.angle_gamma   90.00
#
_symmetry.space_group_name_H-M   'P 1'
#
loop_
_entity.id
_entity.type
_entity.pdbx_description
1 polymer ?
#
loop_
_entity_poly.entity_id
_entity_poly.type
_entity_poly.pdbx_seq_one_letter_code
_entity_poly.pdbx_strand_id
1 'polypeptide(L)'
;MNSTPIAHVRTTTDGTIVEHSLAEHLTEVSIFARGFAARFNGDAWAAYAGLWHDLGKYRAGFQRYIRQSHDPDAHIEGRVADRLKTHSAAGALWAEKHLTATLGPQGRIVARVLGYVIAGHHAGLDNWMNGLKQRLASEDTRREFDESQVAAPAEILRPPAALPNVSGIPVDRRNGPGSFALWVRMLFSCLVDADFLDTERFMDPGKASKRTGFASLVALQDRFDTHMQQVAAKAQATPVNALRAEVLRQCCDKAARAPGLFTLTVPTGGGKTLSSMAFALRHAVKHGKRRIIYAIPYTSIIEQTADIFRSMFGDENIVEHHSNADSDPGSETARSRLACENWDAPLIVTTNVQLF
;
A
#
# COMPACT_ATOMS: atom_id res chain seq x y z
N MET A 1 37.92 -9.45 2.29
CA MET A 1 36.83 -10.28 1.73
C MET A 1 35.72 -9.34 1.34
N ASN A 2 35.32 -9.30 0.07
CA ASN A 2 34.17 -8.47 -0.36
C ASN A 2 32.91 -9.17 0.14
N SER A 3 32.38 -8.72 1.28
CA SER A 3 31.08 -9.19 1.77
C SER A 3 29.99 -8.69 0.83
N THR A 4 29.05 -9.56 0.48
CA THR A 4 27.88 -9.23 -0.34
C THR A 4 27.11 -8.06 0.28
N PRO A 5 26.69 -7.03 -0.47
CA PRO A 5 25.87 -5.95 0.09
C PRO A 5 24.52 -6.48 0.63
N ILE A 6 24.11 -6.01 1.81
CA ILE A 6 22.89 -6.47 2.49
C ILE A 6 21.91 -5.32 2.73
N ALA A 7 20.61 -5.61 2.68
CA ALA A 7 19.53 -4.67 2.98
C ALA A 7 19.10 -4.75 4.45
N HIS A 8 19.05 -5.96 5.01
CA HIS A 8 18.58 -6.27 6.36
C HIS A 8 19.37 -7.44 6.95
N VAL A 9 19.28 -7.60 8.27
CA VAL A 9 19.81 -8.75 9.00
C VAL A 9 18.80 -9.15 10.06
N ARG A 10 18.68 -10.45 10.30
CA ARG A 10 17.89 -11.00 11.39
C ARG A 10 18.70 -12.03 12.17
N THR A 11 18.52 -12.01 13.48
CA THR A 11 18.99 -13.08 14.36
C THR A 11 17.85 -14.08 14.57
N THR A 12 18.09 -15.35 14.27
CA THR A 12 17.14 -16.44 14.53
C THR A 12 17.11 -16.80 16.01
N THR A 13 16.12 -17.59 16.42
CA THR A 13 15.91 -18.02 17.82
C THR A 13 17.09 -18.80 18.40
N ASP A 14 17.89 -19.43 17.55
CA ASP A 14 19.12 -20.16 17.93
C ASP A 14 20.39 -19.27 17.91
N GLY A 15 20.24 -17.97 17.68
CA GLY A 15 21.35 -17.01 17.65
C GLY A 15 22.06 -16.90 16.29
N THR A 16 21.62 -17.63 15.26
CA THR A 16 22.22 -17.54 13.93
C THR A 16 21.89 -16.20 13.26
N ILE A 17 22.91 -15.56 12.68
CA ILE A 17 22.74 -14.35 11.89
C ILE A 17 22.39 -14.74 10.46
N VAL A 18 21.25 -14.25 9.97
CA VAL A 18 20.81 -14.38 8.58
C VAL A 18 20.84 -13.01 7.94
N GLU A 19 21.46 -12.91 6.76
CA GLU A 19 21.57 -11.67 6.00
C GLU A 19 20.57 -11.67 4.82
N HIS A 20 19.89 -10.54 4.60
CA HIS A 20 19.08 -10.31 3.41
C HIS A 20 19.91 -9.58 2.36
N SER A 21 20.15 -10.19 1.20
CA SER A 21 20.87 -9.57 0.08
C SER A 21 20.19 -8.27 -0.36
N LEU A 22 20.97 -7.20 -0.57
CA LEU A 22 20.44 -5.93 -1.06
C LEU A 22 19.88 -6.05 -2.47
N ALA A 23 20.53 -6.82 -3.34
CA ALA A 23 20.05 -7.01 -4.71
C ALA A 23 18.74 -7.80 -4.76
N GLU A 24 18.58 -8.77 -3.86
CA GLU A 24 17.35 -9.56 -3.73
C GLU A 24 16.21 -8.68 -3.25
N HIS A 25 16.41 -7.97 -2.13
CA HIS A 25 15.45 -7.01 -1.59
C HIS A 25 14.96 -5.99 -2.63
N LEU A 26 15.88 -5.29 -3.32
CA LEU A 26 15.53 -4.32 -4.36
C LEU A 26 14.70 -4.94 -5.49
N THR A 27 14.98 -6.20 -5.84
CA THR A 27 14.26 -6.94 -6.89
C THR A 27 12.86 -7.33 -6.42
N GLU A 28 12.71 -7.86 -5.21
CA GLU A 28 11.41 -8.24 -4.65
C GLU A 28 10.51 -7.02 -4.41
N VAL A 29 11.06 -5.93 -3.87
CA VAL A 29 10.34 -4.66 -3.73
C VAL A 29 9.87 -4.14 -5.09
N SER A 30 10.73 -4.21 -6.11
CA SER A 30 10.35 -3.86 -7.49
C SER A 30 9.17 -4.69 -8.00
N ILE A 31 9.19 -6.00 -7.76
CA ILE A 31 8.14 -6.94 -8.19
C ILE A 31 6.82 -6.63 -7.49
N PHE A 32 6.81 -6.45 -6.16
CA PHE A 32 5.58 -6.10 -5.43
C PHE A 32 5.04 -4.73 -5.84
N ALA A 33 5.89 -3.70 -5.83
CA ALA A 33 5.47 -2.35 -6.16
C ALA A 33 4.88 -2.29 -7.58
N ARG A 34 5.51 -2.98 -8.55
CA ARG A 34 4.99 -3.15 -9.91
C ARG A 34 3.60 -3.78 -9.92
N GLY A 35 3.42 -4.87 -9.19
CA GLY A 35 2.16 -5.61 -9.09
C GLY A 35 1.03 -4.76 -8.52
N PHE A 36 1.32 -3.98 -7.47
CA PHE A 36 0.36 -3.05 -6.87
C PHE A 36 -0.03 -1.94 -7.85
N ALA A 37 0.94 -1.41 -8.59
CA ALA A 37 0.75 -0.26 -9.47
C ALA A 37 0.11 -0.58 -10.83
N ALA A 38 0.10 -1.85 -11.25
CA ALA A 38 -0.45 -2.28 -12.54
C ALA A 38 -1.92 -1.89 -12.76
N ARG A 39 -2.72 -1.76 -11.69
CA ARG A 39 -4.15 -1.43 -11.80
C ARG A 39 -4.43 0.02 -12.16
N PHE A 40 -3.43 0.89 -12.08
CA PHE A 40 -3.54 2.31 -12.42
C PHE A 40 -2.43 2.77 -13.39
N ASN A 41 -1.88 1.83 -14.17
CA ASN A 41 -0.82 2.07 -15.17
C ASN A 41 0.46 2.71 -14.56
N GLY A 42 0.76 2.38 -13.30
CA GLY A 42 1.95 2.82 -12.60
C GLY A 42 3.06 1.77 -12.52
N ASP A 43 2.90 0.62 -13.19
CA ASP A 43 3.74 -0.57 -13.04
C ASP A 43 5.23 -0.30 -13.32
N ALA A 44 5.56 0.32 -14.45
CA ALA A 44 6.95 0.68 -14.76
C ALA A 44 7.53 1.67 -13.73
N TRP A 45 6.75 2.67 -13.34
CA TRP A 45 7.17 3.67 -12.36
C TRP A 45 7.50 3.04 -11.01
N ALA A 46 6.60 2.20 -10.50
CA ALA A 46 6.76 1.52 -9.22
C ALA A 46 7.89 0.48 -9.26
N ALA A 47 8.09 -0.20 -10.39
CA ALA A 47 9.22 -1.13 -10.57
C ALA A 47 10.57 -0.42 -10.42
N TYR A 48 10.77 0.71 -11.11
CA TYR A 48 12.00 1.50 -11.00
C TYR A 48 12.15 2.15 -9.63
N ALA A 49 11.05 2.59 -9.02
CA ALA A 49 11.08 3.08 -7.65
C ALA A 49 11.59 1.98 -6.69
N GLY A 50 11.06 0.76 -6.77
CA GLY A 50 11.50 -0.37 -5.95
C GLY A 50 12.97 -0.74 -6.16
N LEU A 51 13.44 -0.82 -7.40
CA LEU A 51 14.85 -1.13 -7.69
C LEU A 51 15.82 -0.07 -7.18
N TRP A 52 15.39 1.19 -7.11
CA TRP A 52 16.29 2.30 -6.85
C TRP A 52 16.15 2.94 -5.47
N HIS A 53 15.08 2.65 -4.72
CA HIS A 53 14.80 3.36 -3.47
C HIS A 53 15.97 3.32 -2.48
N ASP A 54 16.62 2.17 -2.39
CA ASP A 54 17.67 1.84 -1.42
C ASP A 54 19.09 1.77 -2.00
N LEU A 55 19.34 2.37 -3.17
CA LEU A 55 20.69 2.37 -3.76
C LEU A 55 21.76 2.89 -2.79
N GLY A 56 21.40 3.81 -1.90
CA GLY A 56 22.31 4.35 -0.88
C GLY A 56 22.89 3.31 0.06
N LYS A 57 22.25 2.13 0.18
CA LYS A 57 22.73 1.02 1.00
C LYS A 57 23.97 0.33 0.40
N TYR A 58 24.27 0.49 -0.90
CA TYR A 58 25.48 -0.10 -1.51
C TYR A 58 26.79 0.53 -1.02
N ARG A 59 26.74 1.68 -0.35
CA ARG A 59 27.93 2.37 0.14
C ARG A 59 28.62 1.57 1.24
N ALA A 60 29.95 1.53 1.19
CA ALA A 60 30.76 0.85 2.21
C ALA A 60 30.48 1.37 3.63
N GLY A 61 30.22 2.67 3.78
CA GLY A 61 29.85 3.27 5.06
C GLY A 61 28.58 2.68 5.67
N PHE A 62 27.53 2.56 4.85
CA PHE A 62 26.24 1.97 5.26
C PHE A 62 26.39 0.47 5.55
N GLN A 63 27.11 -0.25 4.70
CA GLN A 63 27.35 -1.69 4.86
C GLN A 63 28.12 -2.07 6.12
N ARG A 64 29.01 -1.19 6.60
CA ARG A 64 29.63 -1.33 7.93
C ARG A 64 28.64 -1.05 9.05
N TYR A 65 27.88 0.04 8.93
CA TYR A 65 26.89 0.45 9.92
C TYR A 65 25.86 -0.65 10.19
N ILE A 66 25.26 -1.21 9.14
CA ILE A 66 24.22 -2.23 9.31
C ILE A 66 24.78 -3.47 9.99
N ARG A 67 25.93 -3.99 9.56
CA ARG A 67 26.57 -5.18 10.19
C ARG A 67 26.96 -4.97 11.64
N GLN A 68 27.44 -3.78 11.98
CA GLN A 68 27.75 -3.43 13.37
C GLN A 68 26.47 -3.28 14.20
N SER A 69 25.39 -2.75 13.62
CA SER A 69 24.07 -2.59 14.28
C SER A 69 23.38 -3.88 14.69
N HIS A 70 23.91 -5.02 14.29
CA HIS A 70 23.40 -6.33 14.67
C HIS A 70 24.35 -7.09 15.60
N ASP A 71 25.50 -6.54 15.94
CA ASP A 71 26.41 -7.11 16.92
C ASP A 71 25.85 -6.79 18.33
N PRO A 72 25.42 -7.79 19.11
CA PRO A 72 24.89 -7.59 20.46
C PRO A 72 25.89 -6.91 21.40
N ASP A 73 27.20 -7.03 21.13
CA ASP A 73 28.28 -6.44 21.91
C ASP A 73 28.71 -5.05 21.39
N ALA A 74 28.14 -4.60 20.27
CA ALA A 74 28.42 -3.28 19.73
C ALA A 74 27.59 -2.21 20.46
N HIS A 75 28.23 -1.54 21.43
CA HIS A 75 27.76 -0.24 21.91
C HIS A 75 27.87 0.81 20.78
N ILE A 76 26.76 1.07 20.08
CA ILE A 76 26.73 1.89 18.84
C ILE A 76 26.30 3.33 19.09
N GLU A 77 25.74 3.63 20.27
CA GLU A 77 25.42 5.01 20.64
C GLU A 77 26.71 5.86 20.63
N GLY A 78 26.85 6.69 19.60
CA GLY A 78 27.94 7.66 19.45
C GLY A 78 29.13 7.28 18.55
N ARG A 79 29.23 6.05 18.00
CA ARG A 79 30.40 5.63 17.18
C ARG A 79 30.21 5.74 15.66
N VAL A 80 28.99 5.75 15.15
CA VAL A 80 28.70 5.88 13.71
C VAL A 80 28.10 7.25 13.43
N ALA A 81 28.77 8.04 12.58
CA ALA A 81 28.28 9.36 12.18
C ALA A 81 26.91 9.26 11.52
N ASP A 82 25.97 10.14 11.88
CA ASP A 82 24.57 10.08 11.46
C ASP A 82 24.38 10.06 9.92
N ARG A 83 25.28 10.74 9.20
CA ARG A 83 25.40 10.73 7.73
C ARG A 83 25.62 9.34 7.11
N LEU A 84 26.13 8.37 7.86
CA LEU A 84 26.36 7.01 7.36
C LEU A 84 25.08 6.16 7.38
N LYS A 85 24.01 6.66 8.00
CA LYS A 85 22.69 6.01 8.06
C LYS A 85 21.78 6.43 6.91
N THR A 86 22.04 7.56 6.25
CA THR A 86 21.23 8.03 5.12
C THR A 86 21.38 7.08 3.93
N HIS A 87 20.33 6.85 3.15
CA HIS A 87 20.43 5.99 1.97
C HIS A 87 19.33 6.21 0.92
N SER A 88 18.39 7.11 1.20
CA SER A 88 17.19 7.28 0.41
C SER A 88 17.34 8.24 -0.78
N ALA A 89 18.48 8.90 -0.95
CA ALA A 89 18.64 9.95 -1.95
C ALA A 89 19.43 9.52 -3.19
N ALA A 90 20.34 8.55 -3.06
CA ALA A 90 21.15 8.04 -4.18
C ALA A 90 20.30 7.55 -5.36
N GLY A 91 19.20 6.85 -5.09
CA GLY A 91 18.25 6.38 -6.09
C GLY A 91 17.61 7.49 -6.92
N ALA A 92 17.23 8.58 -6.25
CA ALA A 92 16.64 9.75 -6.91
C ALA A 92 17.64 10.44 -7.85
N LEU A 93 18.89 10.60 -7.40
CA LEU A 93 19.95 11.17 -8.25
C LEU A 93 20.36 10.23 -9.40
N TRP A 94 20.35 8.92 -9.17
CA TRP A 94 20.54 7.95 -10.24
C TRP A 94 19.46 8.06 -11.31
N ALA A 95 18.18 8.13 -10.91
CA ALA A 95 17.07 8.33 -11.82
C ALA A 95 17.25 9.61 -12.63
N GLU A 96 17.63 10.73 -12.00
CA GLU A 96 17.90 11.99 -12.70
C GLU A 96 19.02 11.85 -13.74
N LYS A 97 20.17 11.29 -13.36
CA LYS A 97 21.31 11.07 -14.28
C LYS A 97 20.93 10.15 -15.44
N HIS A 98 20.44 8.95 -15.13
CA HIS A 98 20.23 7.90 -16.12
C HIS A 98 19.09 8.24 -17.09
N LEU A 99 17.95 8.70 -16.56
CA LEU A 99 16.78 8.98 -17.39
C LEU A 99 16.98 10.23 -18.25
N THR A 100 17.64 11.26 -17.73
CA THR A 100 17.96 12.45 -18.54
C THR A 100 18.91 12.10 -19.68
N ALA A 101 19.93 11.26 -19.43
CA ALA A 101 20.84 10.80 -20.47
C ALA A 101 20.13 9.95 -21.53
N THR A 102 19.13 9.16 -21.13
CA THR A 102 18.48 8.18 -22.02
C THR A 102 17.27 8.75 -22.78
N LEU A 103 16.48 9.60 -22.12
CA LEU A 103 15.19 10.12 -22.63
C LEU A 103 15.19 11.65 -22.81
N GLY A 104 16.32 12.32 -22.59
CA GLY A 104 16.46 13.76 -22.75
C GLY A 104 15.49 14.57 -21.87
N PRO A 105 14.78 15.57 -22.42
CA PRO A 105 13.83 16.38 -21.66
C PRO A 105 12.71 15.58 -20.98
N GLN A 106 12.22 14.50 -21.60
CA GLN A 106 11.19 13.65 -21.00
C GLN A 106 11.74 12.90 -19.77
N GLY A 107 13.00 12.47 -19.84
CA GLY A 107 13.70 11.83 -18.74
C GLY A 107 13.75 12.66 -17.47
N ARG A 108 13.89 13.99 -17.59
CA ARG A 108 13.84 14.90 -16.44
C ARG A 108 12.48 14.91 -15.75
N ILE A 109 11.38 14.77 -16.50
CA ILE A 109 10.03 14.69 -15.96
C ILE A 109 9.83 13.36 -15.23
N VAL A 110 10.25 12.26 -15.86
CA VAL A 110 10.17 10.92 -15.24
C VAL A 110 10.98 10.87 -13.95
N ALA A 111 12.23 11.33 -14.01
CA ALA A 111 13.11 11.40 -12.84
C ALA A 111 12.55 12.28 -11.73
N ARG A 112 11.80 13.34 -12.05
CA ARG A 112 11.18 14.20 -11.04
C ARG A 112 10.15 13.44 -10.20
N VAL A 113 9.29 12.66 -10.85
CA VAL A 113 8.28 11.83 -10.16
C VAL A 113 8.97 10.73 -9.35
N LEU A 114 9.93 10.02 -9.93
CA LEU A 114 10.68 8.99 -9.21
C LEU A 114 11.47 9.58 -8.04
N GLY A 115 12.01 10.79 -8.17
CA GLY A 115 12.72 11.48 -7.11
C GLY A 115 11.83 11.74 -5.89
N TYR A 116 10.56 12.09 -6.08
CA TYR A 116 9.59 12.19 -4.98
C TYR A 116 9.38 10.86 -4.26
N VAL A 117 9.08 9.82 -5.04
CA VAL A 117 8.73 8.50 -4.51
C VAL A 117 9.93 7.87 -3.81
N ILE A 118 11.10 7.89 -4.45
CA ILE A 118 12.34 7.33 -3.92
C ILE A 118 12.83 8.13 -2.72
N ALA A 119 13.06 9.44 -2.82
CA ALA A 119 13.66 10.17 -1.70
C ALA A 119 12.75 10.30 -0.48
N GLY A 120 11.44 10.14 -0.68
CA GLY A 120 10.44 10.22 0.37
C GLY A 120 10.21 8.92 1.15
N HIS A 121 10.69 7.76 0.71
CA HIS A 121 10.19 6.45 1.20
C HIS A 121 10.30 6.22 2.73
N HIS A 122 11.18 6.95 3.44
CA HIS A 122 11.25 6.95 4.91
C HIS A 122 10.68 8.21 5.60
N ALA A 123 10.61 9.34 4.89
CA ALA A 123 10.31 10.64 5.48
C ALA A 123 8.94 11.20 5.06
N GLY A 124 8.25 10.53 4.13
CA GLY A 124 7.06 11.05 3.47
C GLY A 124 7.37 11.93 2.27
N LEU A 125 6.31 12.39 1.61
CA LEU A 125 6.41 13.23 0.41
C LEU A 125 6.57 14.70 0.79
N ASP A 126 7.79 15.20 0.62
CA ASP A 126 8.14 16.60 0.87
C ASP A 126 7.57 17.56 -0.18
N ASN A 127 7.52 18.86 0.14
CA ASN A 127 7.33 19.88 -0.88
C ASN A 127 8.55 19.95 -1.82
N TRP A 128 8.33 20.25 -3.11
CA TRP A 128 9.47 20.38 -4.04
C TRP A 128 10.40 21.52 -3.63
N MET A 129 9.83 22.71 -3.52
CA MET A 129 10.53 23.92 -3.12
C MET A 129 10.57 23.98 -1.60
N ASN A 130 11.75 24.28 -1.07
CA ASN A 130 12.01 24.35 0.38
C ASN A 130 11.87 22.99 1.07
N GLY A 131 12.26 21.93 0.35
CA GLY A 131 12.22 20.55 0.81
C GLY A 131 13.07 19.69 -0.10
N LEU A 132 12.42 18.87 -0.91
CA LEU A 132 13.08 17.82 -1.69
C LEU A 132 14.17 18.34 -2.64
N LYS A 133 13.95 19.47 -3.33
CA LYS A 133 14.94 20.04 -4.25
C LYS A 133 16.25 20.39 -3.55
N GLN A 134 16.17 21.05 -2.39
CA GLN A 134 17.34 21.44 -1.61
C GLN A 134 18.07 20.22 -1.07
N ARG A 135 17.32 19.23 -0.57
CA ARG A 135 17.87 17.95 -0.10
C ARG A 135 18.66 17.25 -1.20
N LEU A 136 18.08 17.08 -2.40
CA LEU A 136 18.75 16.49 -3.57
C LEU A 136 19.98 17.28 -4.06
N ALA A 137 20.03 18.59 -3.79
CA ALA A 137 21.16 19.43 -4.16
C ALA A 137 22.30 19.43 -3.12
N SER A 138 22.09 18.86 -1.92
CA SER A 138 23.07 18.87 -0.83
C SER A 138 24.35 18.08 -1.17
N GLU A 139 25.47 18.49 -0.59
CA GLU A 139 26.75 17.81 -0.77
C GLU A 139 26.73 16.38 -0.23
N ASP A 140 26.06 16.15 0.90
CA ASP A 140 25.93 14.82 1.49
C ASP A 140 25.16 13.86 0.57
N THR A 141 24.07 14.33 -0.05
CA THR A 141 23.30 13.53 -1.02
C THR A 141 24.12 13.22 -2.28
N ARG A 142 24.95 14.17 -2.74
CA ARG A 142 25.86 13.93 -3.87
C ARG A 142 26.94 12.90 -3.55
N ARG A 143 27.54 12.97 -2.36
CA ARG A 143 28.49 11.96 -1.89
C ARG A 143 27.83 10.59 -1.77
N GLU A 144 26.61 10.53 -1.21
CA GLU A 144 25.82 9.30 -1.13
C GLU A 144 25.65 8.68 -2.52
N PHE A 145 25.24 9.49 -3.49
CA PHE A 145 25.08 9.04 -4.88
C PHE A 145 26.39 8.56 -5.51
N ASP A 146 27.48 9.32 -5.36
CA ASP A 146 28.76 9.01 -5.99
C ASP A 146 29.36 7.68 -5.51
N GLU A 147 29.27 7.40 -4.22
CA GLU A 147 29.70 6.12 -3.65
C GLU A 147 28.79 4.97 -4.09
N SER A 148 27.47 5.21 -4.12
CA SER A 148 26.48 4.16 -4.43
C SER A 148 26.52 3.71 -5.88
N GLN A 149 26.63 4.65 -6.83
CA GLN A 149 26.61 4.32 -8.26
C GLN A 149 27.82 3.51 -8.72
N VAL A 150 28.93 3.58 -7.97
CA VAL A 150 30.15 2.79 -8.24
C VAL A 150 30.01 1.38 -7.68
N ALA A 151 29.36 1.24 -6.52
CA ALA A 151 29.22 -0.05 -5.82
C ALA A 151 28.01 -0.88 -6.29
N ALA A 152 26.97 -0.25 -6.84
CA ALA A 152 25.74 -0.92 -7.25
C ALA A 152 25.95 -1.76 -8.54
N PRO A 153 25.37 -2.98 -8.62
CA PRO A 153 25.44 -3.82 -9.82
C PRO A 153 24.76 -3.18 -11.04
N ALA A 154 25.29 -3.48 -12.23
CA ALA A 154 24.81 -2.90 -13.48
C ALA A 154 23.36 -3.28 -13.78
N GLU A 155 22.94 -4.49 -13.41
CA GLU A 155 21.60 -5.04 -13.56
C GLU A 155 20.55 -4.31 -12.71
N ILE A 156 20.94 -3.78 -11.54
CA ILE A 156 20.07 -2.95 -10.69
C ILE A 156 19.99 -1.53 -11.25
N LEU A 157 21.14 -0.98 -11.66
CA LEU A 157 21.21 0.37 -12.21
C LEU A 157 20.49 0.49 -13.56
N ARG A 158 20.58 -0.54 -14.40
CA ARG A 158 20.10 -0.55 -15.79
C ARG A 158 19.39 -1.88 -16.09
N PRO A 159 18.23 -2.15 -15.45
CA PRO A 159 17.47 -3.36 -15.70
C PRO A 159 16.97 -3.37 -17.17
N PRO A 160 16.79 -4.54 -17.80
CA PRO A 160 16.35 -4.66 -19.19
C PRO A 160 14.85 -4.34 -19.41
N ALA A 161 14.21 -3.66 -18.45
CA ALA A 161 12.79 -3.30 -18.51
C ALA A 161 12.54 -2.02 -19.33
N ALA A 162 11.31 -1.86 -19.83
CA ALA A 162 10.91 -0.64 -20.51
C ALA A 162 10.83 0.54 -19.54
N LEU A 163 11.43 1.67 -19.90
CA LEU A 163 11.41 2.88 -19.09
C LEU A 163 10.00 3.49 -19.00
N PRO A 164 9.65 4.17 -17.90
CA PRO A 164 8.36 4.82 -17.76
C PRO A 164 8.16 5.93 -18.81
N ASN A 165 6.93 6.07 -19.30
CA ASN A 165 6.58 7.07 -20.32
C ASN A 165 5.75 8.21 -19.72
N VAL A 166 6.13 9.45 -20.06
CA VAL A 166 5.42 10.68 -19.64
C VAL A 166 3.96 10.72 -20.09
N SER A 167 3.58 10.00 -21.15
CA SER A 167 2.18 9.88 -21.59
C SER A 167 1.29 9.19 -20.55
N GLY A 168 1.87 8.40 -19.65
CA GLY A 168 1.18 7.72 -18.56
C GLY A 168 0.91 8.61 -17.34
N ILE A 169 1.43 9.83 -17.30
CA ILE A 169 1.22 10.74 -16.17
C ILE A 169 -0.20 11.32 -16.26
N PRO A 170 -1.07 11.11 -15.25
CA PRO A 170 -2.36 11.77 -15.21
C PRO A 170 -2.18 13.27 -15.01
N VAL A 171 -2.95 14.05 -15.75
CA VAL A 171 -2.88 15.51 -15.70
C VAL A 171 -4.25 16.06 -15.36
N ASP A 172 -4.29 17.03 -14.46
CA ASP A 172 -5.54 17.52 -13.87
C ASP A 172 -6.55 18.01 -14.91
N ARG A 173 -6.08 18.65 -15.99
CA ARG A 173 -6.94 19.11 -17.10
C ARG A 173 -7.69 17.99 -17.81
N ARG A 174 -7.15 16.77 -17.82
CA ARG A 174 -7.75 15.59 -18.48
C ARG A 174 -8.44 14.65 -17.48
N ASN A 175 -7.91 14.56 -16.25
CA ASN A 175 -8.31 13.54 -15.28
C ASN A 175 -9.10 14.11 -14.09
N GLY A 176 -9.15 15.43 -13.93
CA GLY A 176 -9.78 16.12 -12.80
C GLY A 176 -8.76 16.69 -11.81
N PRO A 177 -9.13 17.71 -11.01
CA PRO A 177 -8.22 18.34 -10.05
C PRO A 177 -7.57 17.33 -9.08
N GLY A 178 -6.27 17.48 -8.84
CA GLY A 178 -5.53 16.64 -7.89
C GLY A 178 -5.15 15.25 -8.39
N SER A 179 -5.47 14.89 -9.64
CA SER A 179 -5.18 13.56 -10.21
C SER A 179 -3.70 13.24 -10.21
N PHE A 180 -2.86 14.21 -10.57
CA PHE A 180 -1.40 14.02 -10.52
C PHE A 180 -0.92 13.75 -9.10
N ALA A 181 -1.40 14.56 -8.15
CA ALA A 181 -0.98 14.48 -6.76
C ALA A 181 -1.43 13.18 -6.08
N LEU A 182 -2.63 12.68 -6.41
CA LEU A 182 -3.12 11.38 -5.96
C LEU A 182 -2.30 10.25 -6.56
N TRP A 183 -2.00 10.32 -7.86
CA TRP A 183 -1.23 9.27 -8.54
C TRP A 183 0.21 9.14 -7.99
N VAL A 184 0.88 10.25 -7.69
CA VAL A 184 2.20 10.21 -7.01
C VAL A 184 2.08 9.57 -5.61
N ARG A 185 1.03 9.90 -4.84
CA ARG A 185 0.78 9.28 -3.52
C ARG A 185 0.50 7.79 -3.63
N MET A 186 -0.21 7.35 -4.67
CA MET A 186 -0.45 5.93 -4.92
C MET A 186 0.84 5.19 -5.28
N LEU A 187 1.72 5.77 -6.10
CA LEU A 187 3.05 5.20 -6.38
C LEU A 187 3.91 5.12 -5.12
N PHE A 188 3.89 6.19 -4.31
CA PHE A 188 4.56 6.23 -3.02
C PHE A 188 4.07 5.13 -2.08
N SER A 189 2.76 4.98 -1.92
CA SER A 189 2.17 3.89 -1.13
C SER A 189 2.56 2.52 -1.68
N CYS A 190 2.58 2.31 -3.00
CA CYS A 190 3.01 1.04 -3.58
C CYS A 190 4.47 0.71 -3.23
N LEU A 191 5.38 1.71 -3.25
CA LEU A 191 6.77 1.51 -2.88
C LEU A 191 6.91 1.19 -1.38
N VAL A 192 6.28 1.99 -0.53
CA VAL A 192 6.35 1.81 0.94
C VAL A 192 5.78 0.46 1.33
N ASP A 193 4.59 0.10 0.84
CA ASP A 193 3.99 -1.22 1.12
C ASP A 193 4.89 -2.36 0.66
N ALA A 194 5.52 -2.24 -0.52
CA ALA A 194 6.41 -3.26 -1.04
C ALA A 194 7.67 -3.44 -0.18
N ASP A 195 8.32 -2.34 0.23
CA ASP A 195 9.50 -2.33 1.11
C ASP A 195 9.18 -2.97 2.48
N PHE A 196 8.05 -2.56 3.09
CA PHE A 196 7.60 -3.13 4.36
C PHE A 196 7.26 -4.61 4.24
N LEU A 197 6.56 -5.04 3.19
CA LEU A 197 6.14 -6.44 3.03
C LEU A 197 7.33 -7.36 2.75
N ASP A 198 8.32 -6.91 2.00
CA ASP A 198 9.54 -7.68 1.76
C ASP A 198 10.41 -7.77 3.03
N THR A 199 10.59 -6.65 3.73
CA THR A 199 11.23 -6.61 5.05
C THR A 199 10.53 -7.54 6.03
N GLU A 200 9.20 -7.53 6.08
CA GLU A 200 8.41 -8.41 6.95
C GLU A 200 8.62 -9.89 6.60
N ARG A 201 8.58 -10.25 5.31
CA ARG A 201 8.81 -11.64 4.88
C ARG A 201 10.16 -12.17 5.34
N PHE A 202 11.18 -11.31 5.31
CA PHE A 202 12.51 -11.66 5.79
C PHE A 202 12.60 -11.71 7.33
N MET A 203 12.01 -10.72 8.00
CA MET A 203 12.13 -10.54 9.46
C MET A 203 11.22 -11.49 10.25
N ASP A 204 10.02 -11.77 9.76
CA ASP A 204 9.06 -12.68 10.40
C ASP A 204 8.23 -13.42 9.33
N PRO A 205 8.77 -14.53 8.79
CA PRO A 205 8.04 -15.37 7.83
C PRO A 205 6.70 -15.87 8.37
N GLY A 206 6.58 -16.04 9.69
CA GLY A 206 5.36 -16.46 10.36
C GLY A 206 4.27 -15.39 10.27
N LYS A 207 4.62 -14.13 10.53
CA LYS A 207 3.75 -12.95 10.36
C LYS A 207 3.30 -12.80 8.90
N ALA A 208 4.22 -12.88 7.95
CA ALA A 208 3.92 -12.75 6.53
C ALA A 208 2.91 -13.80 6.03
N SER A 209 3.04 -15.06 6.48
CA SER A 209 2.10 -16.14 6.08
C SER A 209 0.65 -15.89 6.53
N LYS A 210 0.44 -15.12 7.60
CA LYS A 210 -0.88 -14.82 8.17
C LYS A 210 -1.69 -13.80 7.36
N ARG A 211 -1.07 -13.07 6.41
CA ARG A 211 -1.73 -12.05 5.57
C ARG A 211 -2.63 -12.60 4.46
N THR A 212 -2.71 -13.91 4.30
CA THR A 212 -3.52 -14.58 3.25
C THR A 212 -4.73 -15.30 3.83
N GLY A 213 -5.66 -15.76 2.97
CA GLY A 213 -6.79 -16.61 3.36
C GLY A 213 -8.14 -15.90 3.47
N PHE A 214 -8.28 -14.71 2.89
CA PHE A 214 -9.58 -14.04 2.76
C PHE A 214 -10.46 -14.72 1.71
N ALA A 215 -11.77 -14.73 1.97
CA ALA A 215 -12.77 -15.14 0.99
C ALA A 215 -12.80 -14.16 -0.21
N SER A 216 -13.13 -14.67 -1.39
CA SER A 216 -13.36 -13.82 -2.56
C SER A 216 -14.64 -13.01 -2.41
N LEU A 217 -14.74 -11.86 -3.09
CA LEU A 217 -15.98 -11.07 -3.11
C LEU A 217 -17.18 -11.85 -3.67
N VAL A 218 -16.94 -12.86 -4.53
CA VAL A 218 -17.98 -13.78 -5.01
C VAL A 218 -18.49 -14.64 -3.85
N ALA A 219 -17.59 -15.25 -3.08
CA ALA A 219 -17.98 -16.04 -1.91
C ALA A 219 -18.68 -15.18 -0.85
N LEU A 220 -18.26 -13.92 -0.66
CA LEU A 220 -18.95 -12.98 0.24
C LEU A 220 -20.34 -12.60 -0.29
N GLN A 221 -20.50 -12.43 -1.61
CA GLN A 221 -21.81 -12.22 -2.22
C GLN A 221 -22.74 -13.42 -1.98
N ASP A 222 -22.26 -14.66 -2.11
CA ASP A 222 -23.07 -15.85 -1.87
C ASP A 222 -23.50 -15.98 -0.40
N ARG A 223 -22.59 -15.67 0.54
CA ARG A 223 -22.90 -15.59 1.98
C ARG A 223 -23.97 -14.53 2.25
N PHE A 224 -23.83 -13.35 1.63
CA PHE A 224 -24.81 -12.26 1.74
C PHE A 224 -26.20 -12.68 1.23
N ASP A 225 -26.26 -13.25 0.02
CA ASP A 225 -27.52 -13.65 -0.60
C ASP A 225 -28.22 -14.74 0.24
N THR A 226 -27.46 -15.68 0.81
CA THR A 226 -27.98 -16.69 1.75
C THR A 226 -28.57 -16.04 3.00
N HIS A 227 -27.86 -15.09 3.61
CA HIS A 227 -28.36 -14.34 4.77
C HIS A 227 -29.66 -13.59 4.43
N MET A 228 -29.71 -12.91 3.28
CA MET A 228 -30.89 -12.16 2.85
C MET A 228 -32.11 -13.05 2.59
N GLN A 229 -31.92 -14.27 2.08
CA GLN A 229 -33.00 -15.25 1.95
C GLN A 229 -33.58 -15.64 3.32
N GLN A 230 -32.73 -15.85 4.32
CA GLN A 230 -33.17 -16.17 5.69
C GLN A 230 -33.92 -15.00 6.34
N VAL A 231 -33.44 -13.76 6.14
CA VAL A 231 -34.12 -12.55 6.60
C VAL A 231 -35.49 -12.41 5.94
N ALA A 232 -35.59 -12.63 4.63
CA ALA A 232 -36.86 -12.57 3.90
C ALA A 232 -37.84 -13.66 4.36
N ALA A 233 -37.38 -14.89 4.60
CA ALA A 233 -38.21 -16.00 5.05
C ALA A 233 -38.83 -15.78 6.45
N LYS A 234 -38.14 -15.02 7.32
CA LYS A 234 -38.60 -14.69 8.68
C LYS A 234 -39.36 -13.35 8.74
N ALA A 235 -39.40 -12.59 7.65
CA ALA A 235 -39.98 -11.25 7.64
C ALA A 235 -41.52 -11.31 7.66
N GLN A 236 -42.14 -10.54 8.55
CA GLN A 236 -43.58 -10.34 8.52
C GLN A 236 -43.99 -9.53 7.28
N ALA A 237 -45.12 -9.90 6.67
CA ALA A 237 -45.70 -9.19 5.53
C ALA A 237 -46.30 -7.85 5.98
N THR A 238 -45.47 -6.82 6.10
CA THR A 238 -45.87 -5.46 6.45
C THR A 238 -45.59 -4.49 5.29
N PRO A 239 -46.32 -3.36 5.17
CA PRO A 239 -46.03 -2.34 4.17
C PRO A 239 -44.58 -1.84 4.22
N VAL A 240 -44.00 -1.75 5.43
CA VAL A 240 -42.60 -1.35 5.64
C VAL A 240 -41.63 -2.38 5.06
N ASN A 241 -41.88 -3.68 5.28
CA ASN A 241 -41.02 -4.73 4.72
C ASN A 241 -41.16 -4.85 3.20
N ALA A 242 -42.34 -4.58 2.64
CA ALA A 242 -42.51 -4.47 1.19
C ALA A 242 -41.67 -3.33 0.60
N LEU A 243 -41.67 -2.15 1.25
CA LEU A 243 -40.83 -1.03 0.82
C LEU A 243 -39.32 -1.35 0.95
N ARG A 244 -38.90 -2.02 2.02
CA ARG A 244 -37.51 -2.47 2.18
C ARG A 244 -37.08 -3.44 1.09
N ALA A 245 -37.94 -4.40 0.73
CA ALA A 245 -37.68 -5.33 -0.35
C ALA A 245 -37.55 -4.60 -1.71
N GLU A 246 -38.39 -3.60 -1.94
CA GLU A 246 -38.31 -2.77 -3.15
C GLU A 246 -37.02 -1.93 -3.21
N VAL A 247 -36.59 -1.33 -2.10
CA VAL A 247 -35.29 -0.63 -2.00
C VAL A 247 -34.13 -1.57 -2.32
N LEU A 248 -34.12 -2.76 -1.71
CA LEU A 248 -33.10 -3.79 -1.97
C LEU A 248 -33.06 -4.17 -3.45
N ARG A 249 -34.22 -4.43 -4.06
CA ARG A 249 -34.34 -4.78 -5.48
C ARG A 249 -33.75 -3.70 -6.37
N GLN A 250 -34.09 -2.43 -6.13
CA GLN A 250 -33.54 -1.30 -6.90
C GLN A 250 -32.02 -1.18 -6.77
N CYS A 251 -31.47 -1.43 -5.57
CA CYS A 251 -30.03 -1.48 -5.35
C CYS A 251 -29.37 -2.61 -6.15
N CYS A 252 -29.92 -3.82 -6.12
CA CYS A 252 -29.42 -4.95 -6.90
C CYS A 252 -29.45 -4.67 -8.41
N ASP A 253 -30.55 -4.11 -8.93
CA ASP A 253 -30.70 -3.79 -10.35
C ASP A 253 -29.70 -2.71 -10.81
N LYS A 254 -29.49 -1.67 -9.99
CA LYS A 254 -28.56 -0.59 -10.31
C LYS A 254 -27.10 -1.01 -10.23
N ALA A 255 -26.76 -2.10 -9.54
CA ALA A 255 -25.39 -2.59 -9.40
C ALA A 255 -24.72 -2.95 -10.73
N ALA A 256 -25.50 -3.25 -11.78
CA ALA A 256 -25.00 -3.56 -13.10
C ALA A 256 -24.58 -2.33 -13.94
N ARG A 257 -24.89 -1.12 -13.48
CA ARG A 257 -24.53 0.12 -14.18
C ARG A 257 -23.02 0.35 -14.17
N ALA A 258 -22.52 1.09 -15.16
CA ALA A 258 -21.10 1.43 -15.25
C ALA A 258 -20.58 2.09 -13.95
N PRO A 259 -19.32 1.83 -13.54
CA PRO A 259 -18.73 2.42 -12.35
C PRO A 259 -18.82 3.95 -12.35
N GLY A 260 -19.18 4.53 -11.22
CA GLY A 260 -19.40 5.96 -11.07
C GLY A 260 -19.93 6.30 -9.68
N LEU A 261 -20.52 7.50 -9.55
CA LEU A 261 -21.12 7.96 -8.31
C LEU A 261 -22.61 7.59 -8.26
N PHE A 262 -23.04 7.04 -7.13
CA PHE A 262 -24.41 6.65 -6.87
C PHE A 262 -24.89 7.23 -5.54
N THR A 263 -26.18 7.56 -5.48
CA THR A 263 -26.82 8.09 -4.26
C THR A 263 -27.99 7.19 -3.88
N LEU A 264 -28.06 6.82 -2.59
CA LEU A 264 -29.16 6.07 -2.00
C LEU A 264 -29.91 6.94 -0.99
N THR A 265 -31.05 7.48 -1.41
CA THR A 265 -31.90 8.32 -0.56
C THR A 265 -33.04 7.50 0.00
N VAL A 266 -32.91 7.09 1.27
CA VAL A 266 -33.89 6.24 1.96
C VAL A 266 -34.03 6.73 3.41
N PRO A 267 -35.24 6.84 3.98
CA PRO A 267 -35.42 7.26 5.37
C PRO A 267 -34.78 6.29 6.36
N THR A 268 -34.64 6.73 7.61
CA THR A 268 -34.16 5.87 8.71
C THR A 268 -35.06 4.64 8.86
N GLY A 269 -34.47 3.48 9.13
CA GLY A 269 -35.21 2.22 9.16
C GLY A 269 -35.59 1.64 7.80
N GLY A 270 -35.34 2.32 6.67
CA GLY A 270 -35.68 1.82 5.32
C GLY A 270 -34.71 0.79 4.71
N GLY A 271 -33.79 0.22 5.50
CA GLY A 271 -32.90 -0.85 5.03
C GLY A 271 -31.65 -0.40 4.26
N LYS A 272 -31.15 0.82 4.54
CA LYS A 272 -29.97 1.39 3.87
C LYS A 272 -28.74 0.49 3.91
N THR A 273 -28.37 0.00 5.09
CA THR A 273 -27.13 -0.76 5.32
C THR A 273 -27.05 -2.02 4.47
N LEU A 274 -28.08 -2.87 4.52
CA LEU A 274 -28.10 -4.11 3.74
C LEU A 274 -28.27 -3.83 2.24
N SER A 275 -29.08 -2.84 1.86
CA SER A 275 -29.29 -2.51 0.45
C SER A 275 -28.05 -1.90 -0.22
N SER A 276 -27.30 -1.05 0.50
CA SER A 276 -26.04 -0.51 0.00
C SER A 276 -24.94 -1.59 -0.08
N MET A 277 -24.89 -2.53 0.87
CA MET A 277 -23.98 -3.67 0.80
C MET A 277 -24.33 -4.61 -0.36
N ALA A 278 -25.61 -4.89 -0.59
CA ALA A 278 -26.08 -5.66 -1.74
C ALA A 278 -25.63 -5.03 -3.07
N PHE A 279 -25.81 -3.71 -3.20
CA PHE A 279 -25.28 -2.96 -4.34
C PHE A 279 -23.76 -3.09 -4.45
N ALA A 280 -23.03 -2.86 -3.36
CA ALA A 280 -21.57 -2.85 -3.34
C ALA A 280 -20.97 -4.21 -3.74
N LEU A 281 -21.46 -5.32 -3.18
CA LEU A 281 -21.01 -6.67 -3.53
C LEU A 281 -21.26 -6.99 -5.00
N ARG A 282 -22.49 -6.79 -5.47
CA ARG A 282 -22.87 -7.07 -6.87
C ARG A 282 -22.10 -6.20 -7.85
N HIS A 283 -21.94 -4.92 -7.55
CA HIS A 283 -21.17 -3.98 -8.38
C HIS A 283 -19.69 -4.35 -8.40
N ALA A 284 -19.12 -4.68 -7.24
CA ALA A 284 -17.73 -5.07 -7.12
C ALA A 284 -17.43 -6.35 -7.90
N VAL A 285 -18.26 -7.38 -7.77
CA VAL A 285 -18.14 -8.63 -8.53
C VAL A 285 -18.31 -8.38 -10.03
N LYS A 286 -19.35 -7.65 -10.44
CA LYS A 286 -19.64 -7.36 -11.85
C LYS A 286 -18.49 -6.64 -12.56
N HIS A 287 -17.80 -5.73 -11.86
CA HIS A 287 -16.76 -4.88 -12.42
C HIS A 287 -15.33 -5.26 -11.97
N GLY A 288 -15.15 -6.45 -11.40
CA GLY A 288 -13.83 -6.97 -11.01
C GLY A 288 -13.09 -6.10 -10.00
N LYS A 289 -13.82 -5.44 -9.09
CA LYS A 289 -13.23 -4.71 -7.96
C LYS A 289 -12.68 -5.72 -6.94
N ARG A 290 -11.72 -5.27 -6.13
CA ARG A 290 -11.01 -6.15 -5.18
C ARG A 290 -11.52 -6.04 -3.76
N ARG A 291 -12.04 -4.87 -3.38
CA ARG A 291 -12.38 -4.52 -2.01
C ARG A 291 -13.60 -3.61 -1.97
N ILE A 292 -14.33 -3.67 -0.87
CA ILE A 292 -15.40 -2.74 -0.49
C ILE A 292 -14.93 -2.00 0.75
N ILE A 293 -14.94 -0.67 0.68
CA ILE A 293 -14.62 0.20 1.82
C ILE A 293 -15.92 0.87 2.24
N TYR A 294 -16.36 0.58 3.45
CA TYR A 294 -17.59 1.08 4.05
C TYR A 294 -17.23 2.15 5.08
N ALA A 295 -17.32 3.42 4.67
CA ALA A 295 -16.97 4.57 5.51
C ALA A 295 -18.20 5.16 6.22
N ILE A 296 -18.12 5.31 7.54
CA ILE A 296 -19.22 5.78 8.40
C ILE A 296 -18.78 7.07 9.12
N PRO A 297 -19.66 8.08 9.24
CA PRO A 297 -19.27 9.36 9.86
C PRO A 297 -19.05 9.30 11.38
N TYR A 298 -19.68 8.36 12.10
CA TYR A 298 -19.64 8.30 13.56
C TYR A 298 -19.18 6.92 14.06
N THR A 299 -18.32 6.92 15.08
CA THR A 299 -17.81 5.70 15.72
C THR A 299 -18.92 4.91 16.43
N SER A 300 -19.93 5.55 17.01
CA SER A 300 -21.02 4.82 17.71
C SER A 300 -21.87 3.91 16.81
N ILE A 301 -21.81 4.08 15.49
CA ILE A 301 -22.55 3.27 14.51
C ILE A 301 -21.62 2.22 13.86
N ILE A 302 -20.30 2.33 14.06
CA ILE A 302 -19.32 1.49 13.39
C ILE A 302 -19.34 0.07 13.95
N GLU A 303 -19.29 -0.08 15.28
CA GLU A 303 -19.30 -1.37 15.97
C GLU A 303 -20.55 -2.16 15.62
N GLN A 304 -21.73 -1.53 15.69
CA GLN A 304 -22.99 -2.17 15.30
C GLN A 304 -22.99 -2.62 13.83
N THR A 305 -22.43 -1.81 12.93
CA THR A 305 -22.37 -2.15 11.51
C THR A 305 -21.36 -3.26 11.24
N ALA A 306 -20.20 -3.21 11.90
CA ALA A 306 -19.16 -4.22 11.84
C ALA A 306 -19.69 -5.56 12.35
N ASP A 307 -20.41 -5.60 13.47
CA ASP A 307 -21.01 -6.83 14.02
C ASP A 307 -22.05 -7.46 13.10
N ILE A 308 -22.89 -6.64 12.47
CA ILE A 308 -23.82 -7.11 11.42
C ILE A 308 -23.02 -7.77 10.30
N PHE A 309 -21.96 -7.11 9.81
CA PHE A 309 -21.13 -7.65 8.75
C PHE A 309 -20.36 -8.92 9.19
N ARG A 310 -19.81 -8.97 10.40
CA ARG A 310 -19.11 -10.14 10.98
C ARG A 310 -20.04 -11.36 11.00
N SER A 311 -21.29 -11.16 11.43
CA SER A 311 -22.28 -12.23 11.48
C SER A 311 -22.63 -12.82 10.11
N MET A 312 -22.47 -12.03 9.03
CA MET A 312 -22.76 -12.46 7.66
C MET A 312 -21.53 -13.02 6.94
N PHE A 313 -20.38 -12.38 7.12
CA PHE A 313 -19.19 -12.61 6.30
C PHE A 313 -18.11 -13.41 7.01
N GLY A 314 -18.19 -13.59 8.32
CA GLY A 314 -17.09 -14.11 9.14
C GLY A 314 -16.12 -12.99 9.51
N ASP A 315 -15.69 -13.00 10.76
CA ASP A 315 -14.78 -12.00 11.33
C ASP A 315 -13.45 -11.94 10.56
N GLU A 316 -13.00 -13.07 10.01
CA GLU A 316 -11.74 -13.16 9.27
C GLU A 316 -11.71 -12.37 7.95
N ASN A 317 -12.86 -11.91 7.45
CA ASN A 317 -12.99 -11.21 6.17
C ASN A 317 -13.20 -9.70 6.30
N ILE A 318 -13.17 -9.18 7.53
CA ILE A 318 -13.49 -7.80 7.85
C ILE A 318 -12.31 -7.15 8.56
N VAL A 319 -11.97 -5.95 8.12
CA VAL A 319 -11.11 -5.04 8.88
C VAL A 319 -11.97 -3.90 9.38
N GLU A 320 -12.05 -3.75 10.70
CA GLU A 320 -12.63 -2.58 11.35
C GLU A 320 -11.48 -1.65 11.76
N HIS A 321 -11.38 -0.47 11.14
CA HIS A 321 -10.26 0.44 11.36
C HIS A 321 -10.75 1.86 11.63
N HIS A 322 -10.63 2.28 12.89
CA HIS A 322 -10.95 3.61 13.38
C HIS A 322 -10.26 3.85 14.74
N SER A 323 -10.19 5.10 15.17
CA SER A 323 -9.45 5.55 16.37
C SER A 323 -9.78 4.83 17.69
N ASN A 324 -10.90 4.11 17.78
CA ASN A 324 -11.32 3.37 18.98
C ASN A 324 -11.13 1.83 18.82
N ALA A 325 -10.94 1.32 17.61
CA ALA A 325 -10.67 -0.10 17.36
C ALA A 325 -9.26 -0.48 17.83
N ASP A 326 -8.29 0.43 17.66
CA ASP A 326 -6.90 0.24 18.11
C ASP A 326 -6.75 0.04 19.63
N SER A 327 -7.83 0.23 20.41
CA SER A 327 -7.85 0.17 21.87
C SER A 327 -8.43 -1.12 22.48
N ASP A 328 -8.90 -2.11 21.69
CA ASP A 328 -9.41 -3.38 22.22
C ASP A 328 -8.55 -4.61 21.83
N PRO A 329 -7.63 -5.05 22.70
CA PRO A 329 -6.75 -6.19 22.42
C PRO A 329 -7.45 -7.56 22.39
N GLY A 330 -8.72 -7.65 22.82
CA GLY A 330 -9.40 -8.92 23.08
C GLY A 330 -10.22 -9.50 21.91
N SER A 331 -10.60 -8.66 20.94
CA SER A 331 -11.51 -9.04 19.84
C SER A 331 -10.83 -9.23 18.49
N GLU A 332 -9.56 -8.85 18.35
CA GLU A 332 -8.87 -8.86 17.06
C GLU A 332 -7.98 -10.10 16.87
N THR A 333 -8.17 -10.81 15.76
CA THR A 333 -7.21 -11.83 15.34
C THR A 333 -5.89 -11.19 14.91
N ALA A 334 -4.78 -11.92 15.05
CA ALA A 334 -3.48 -11.47 14.55
C ALA A 334 -3.52 -11.13 13.04
N ARG A 335 -4.39 -11.78 12.26
CA ARG A 335 -4.62 -11.45 10.84
C ARG A 335 -5.35 -10.12 10.66
N SER A 336 -6.36 -9.84 11.48
CA SER A 336 -7.10 -8.57 11.45
C SER A 336 -6.19 -7.37 11.69
N ARG A 337 -5.33 -7.43 12.72
CA ARG A 337 -4.35 -6.38 13.03
C ARG A 337 -3.40 -6.08 11.88
N LEU A 338 -2.87 -7.13 11.26
CA LEU A 338 -1.99 -6.99 10.09
C LEU A 338 -2.72 -6.42 8.89
N ALA A 339 -3.98 -6.81 8.71
CA ALA A 339 -4.79 -6.30 7.63
C ALA A 339 -5.17 -4.82 7.82
N CYS A 340 -5.11 -4.26 9.02
CA CYS A 340 -5.23 -2.81 9.25
C CYS A 340 -4.05 -2.02 8.66
N GLU A 341 -2.84 -2.61 8.60
CA GLU A 341 -1.64 -1.95 8.06
C GLU A 341 -1.75 -1.67 6.55
N ASN A 342 -2.31 -2.61 5.77
CA ASN A 342 -2.38 -2.53 4.29
C ASN A 342 -3.80 -2.61 3.71
N TRP A 343 -4.82 -2.64 4.57
CA TRP A 343 -6.22 -2.84 4.20
C TRP A 343 -6.39 -4.06 3.30
N ASP A 344 -5.88 -5.20 3.75
CA ASP A 344 -5.78 -6.39 2.92
C ASP A 344 -7.11 -7.12 2.73
N ALA A 345 -8.03 -6.98 3.70
CA ALA A 345 -9.33 -7.62 3.70
C ALA A 345 -10.24 -7.18 2.53
N PRO A 346 -11.14 -8.07 2.06
CA PRO A 346 -12.10 -7.75 1.01
C PRO A 346 -13.17 -6.74 1.46
N LEU A 347 -13.46 -6.67 2.77
CA LEU A 347 -14.36 -5.70 3.37
C LEU A 347 -13.64 -4.91 4.46
N ILE A 348 -13.61 -3.59 4.31
CA ILE A 348 -13.06 -2.66 5.28
C ILE A 348 -14.20 -1.78 5.78
N VAL A 349 -14.37 -1.71 7.10
CA VAL A 349 -15.28 -0.80 7.77
C VAL A 349 -14.44 0.26 8.47
N THR A 350 -14.68 1.52 8.15
CA THR A 350 -13.83 2.62 8.65
C THR A 350 -14.64 3.90 8.84
N THR A 351 -13.98 4.94 9.32
CA THR A 351 -14.58 6.28 9.41
C THR A 351 -14.17 7.16 8.25
N ASN A 352 -14.95 8.22 7.99
CA ASN A 352 -14.55 9.23 7.01
C ASN A 352 -13.21 9.89 7.41
N VAL A 353 -12.94 10.06 8.70
CA VAL A 353 -11.68 10.64 9.20
C VAL A 353 -10.50 9.71 8.97
N GLN A 354 -10.69 8.40 9.10
CA GLN A 354 -9.62 7.43 8.86
C GLN A 354 -9.38 7.18 7.36
N LEU A 355 -10.40 7.39 6.53
CA LEU A 355 -10.32 7.20 5.08
C LEU A 355 -9.56 8.34 4.36
N PHE A 356 -9.63 9.56 4.88
CA PHE A 356 -9.06 10.78 4.27
C PHE A 356 -7.94 11.35 5.12
#